data_AF-A0A6V2L538-F1
#
_entry.id   AF-A0A6V2L538-F1
#
_cell.length_a   1.000
_cell.length_b   1.000
_cell.length_c   1.000
_cell.angle_alpha   90.00
_cell.angle_beta   90.00
_cell.angle_gamma   90.00
#
_symmetry.space_group_name_H-M   'P 1'
#
loop_
_entity.id
_entity.type
_entity.pdbx_description
1 polymer ?
#
loop_
_entity_poly.entity_id
_entity_poly.type
_entity_poly.pdbx_seq_one_letter_code
_entity_poly.pdbx_strand_id
1 'polypeptide(L)'
;MDIAAEESLDKKIEGEAHKYSDEDYNEAKKVELPVMVGKVDCVNHATVCQQEGIMAYPTLRMFVDGQKYADYNGHRTVIEMVHWLSAIETKHKSEKGTENKIDSTVHDIAHEFTLDEKPEEKEWAEKIKKHRHMFSATNNWNDDDHPGCQLSGFLNVDRSPGNFHIIARSKSKVFDPRVTNVSHEVHHLSFGMPRPADFAKKNAGEVPPHFVESTQAMNGNVYVTKNLHEAHHHYLKVITTNVDVPLAYPRNNNKQFTTAYQILPSSQLSLFPEDTVPEAKFAYDLSPIAISYKKTYMNWYDYVTKLMAIVGGTFTIVGLLESGIHAATSKKNR
;
A
#
# COMPACT_ATOMS: atom_id res chain seq x y z
N MET A 1 37.95 -0.57 32.21
CA MET A 1 38.36 -1.71 33.05
C MET A 1 37.97 -2.94 32.28
N ASP A 2 38.96 -3.78 32.01
CA ASP A 2 39.02 -4.73 30.90
C ASP A 2 37.94 -5.80 30.86
N ILE A 3 37.60 -6.18 29.64
CA ILE A 3 36.79 -7.35 29.26
C ILE A 3 37.72 -8.57 29.28
N ALA A 4 37.46 -9.55 30.15
CA ALA A 4 37.96 -10.92 29.99
C ALA A 4 37.23 -11.93 30.89
N ALA A 5 37.08 -13.14 30.33
CA ALA A 5 36.79 -14.43 30.97
C ALA A 5 35.32 -14.83 31.18
N GLU A 6 34.75 -15.35 30.10
CA GLU A 6 33.88 -16.53 30.07
C GLU A 6 34.44 -17.71 30.89
N GLU A 7 33.56 -18.67 31.19
CA GLU A 7 33.85 -20.06 31.60
C GLU A 7 33.82 -20.38 33.10
N SER A 8 32.64 -20.42 33.73
CA SER A 8 32.46 -21.30 34.91
C SER A 8 31.02 -21.61 35.39
N LEU A 9 29.93 -21.32 34.67
CA LEU A 9 28.58 -21.45 35.28
C LEU A 9 27.50 -22.21 34.48
N ASP A 10 27.87 -23.16 33.62
CA ASP A 10 26.91 -24.01 32.89
C ASP A 10 26.59 -25.36 33.58
N LYS A 11 26.62 -25.42 34.91
CA LYS A 11 26.24 -26.65 35.66
C LYS A 11 25.35 -26.37 36.86
N LYS A 12 24.11 -25.97 36.59
CA LYS A 12 22.90 -26.36 37.34
C LYS A 12 21.74 -25.47 36.88
N ILE A 13 20.82 -26.05 36.11
CA ILE A 13 19.35 -25.92 36.16
C ILE A 13 18.86 -26.76 34.96
N GLU A 14 18.69 -28.07 35.18
CA GLU A 14 17.91 -28.92 34.28
C GLU A 14 16.47 -28.94 34.82
N GLY A 15 15.57 -28.27 34.10
CA GLY A 15 14.15 -28.18 34.42
C GLY A 15 13.44 -27.30 33.40
N GLU A 16 13.01 -27.92 32.30
CA GLU A 16 12.19 -27.36 31.20
C GLU A 16 12.65 -26.00 30.66
N ALA A 17 13.83 -25.96 30.04
CA ALA A 17 14.16 -24.89 29.11
C ALA A 17 13.44 -25.15 27.77
N HIS A 18 12.76 -24.13 27.23
CA HIS A 18 12.32 -24.13 25.84
C HIS A 18 13.53 -24.42 24.94
N LYS A 19 13.57 -25.60 24.34
CA LYS A 19 14.62 -26.02 23.41
C LYS A 19 14.45 -25.20 22.13
N TYR A 20 15.21 -24.12 21.99
CA TYR A 20 15.45 -23.50 20.69
C TYR A 20 16.22 -24.50 19.83
N SER A 21 15.89 -24.60 18.54
CA SER A 21 16.72 -25.42 17.65
C SER A 21 18.11 -24.78 17.53
N ASP A 22 19.13 -25.59 17.28
CA ASP A 22 20.49 -25.08 17.07
C ASP A 22 20.55 -24.12 15.87
N GLU A 23 19.60 -24.22 14.93
CA GLU A 23 19.44 -23.29 13.81
C GLU A 23 18.93 -21.92 14.28
N ASP A 24 17.87 -21.88 15.11
CA ASP A 24 17.31 -20.63 15.65
C ASP A 24 18.33 -19.85 16.50
N TYR A 25 19.15 -20.56 17.27
CA TYR A 25 20.21 -19.96 18.08
C TYR A 25 21.33 -19.35 17.23
N ASN A 26 21.75 -20.08 16.18
CA ASN A 26 22.79 -19.62 15.28
C ASN A 26 22.31 -18.47 14.37
N GLU A 27 21.03 -18.40 14.04
CA GLU A 27 20.44 -17.24 13.36
C GLU A 27 20.33 -16.02 14.27
N ALA A 28 19.89 -16.20 15.51
CA ALA A 28 19.82 -15.12 16.49
C ALA A 28 21.19 -14.49 16.77
N LYS A 29 22.27 -15.30 16.78
CA LYS A 29 23.66 -14.83 16.92
C LYS A 29 24.17 -14.02 15.72
N LYS A 30 23.59 -14.19 14.53
CA LYS A 30 23.99 -13.46 13.31
C LYS A 30 23.34 -12.08 13.20
N VAL A 31 22.37 -11.77 14.06
CA VAL A 31 21.70 -10.47 14.07
C VAL A 31 22.60 -9.46 14.77
N GLU A 32 23.24 -8.57 14.01
CA GLU A 32 23.88 -7.37 14.57
C GLU A 32 22.78 -6.44 15.10
N LEU A 33 22.57 -6.46 16.42
CA LEU A 33 21.62 -5.59 17.07
C LEU A 33 22.28 -4.23 17.37
N PRO A 34 21.60 -3.11 17.09
CA PRO A 34 22.13 -1.75 17.32
C PRO A 34 22.11 -1.35 18.81
N VAL A 35 22.00 -2.33 19.72
CA VAL A 35 21.81 -2.12 21.14
C VAL A 35 22.79 -2.97 21.94
N MET A 36 23.29 -2.42 23.03
CA MET A 36 24.09 -3.19 23.99
C MET A 36 23.18 -3.82 25.04
N VAL A 37 23.34 -5.13 25.24
CA VAL A 37 22.58 -5.87 26.24
C VAL A 37 23.44 -6.05 27.49
N GLY A 38 22.92 -5.62 28.63
CA GLY A 38 23.55 -5.79 29.94
C GLY A 38 22.71 -6.65 30.87
N LYS A 39 23.37 -7.41 31.74
CA LYS A 39 22.74 -8.12 32.86
C LYS A 39 23.25 -7.53 34.16
N VAL A 40 22.33 -7.21 35.07
CA VAL A 40 22.65 -6.78 36.43
C VAL A 40 22.11 -7.83 37.40
N ASP A 41 22.97 -8.32 38.28
CA ASP A 41 22.57 -9.21 39.37
C ASP A 41 22.16 -8.36 40.58
N CYS A 42 20.85 -8.27 40.82
CA CYS A 42 20.28 -7.49 41.91
C CYS A 42 20.52 -8.09 43.31
N VAL A 43 20.99 -9.34 43.42
CA VAL A 43 21.41 -9.91 44.71
C VAL A 43 22.74 -9.26 45.13
N ASN A 44 23.68 -9.15 44.19
CA ASN A 44 25.00 -8.58 44.44
C ASN A 44 25.02 -7.04 44.33
N HIS A 45 24.06 -6.44 43.63
CA HIS A 45 24.00 -4.99 43.35
C HIS A 45 22.66 -4.38 43.78
N ALA A 46 22.22 -4.69 45.00
CA ALA A 46 20.91 -4.28 45.53
C ALA A 46 20.67 -2.76 45.47
N THR A 47 21.69 -1.94 45.74
CA THR A 47 21.58 -0.47 45.72
C THR A 47 21.18 0.06 44.35
N VAL A 48 21.76 -0.48 43.27
CA VAL A 48 21.45 -0.07 41.89
C VAL A 48 20.02 -0.47 41.55
N CYS A 49 19.62 -1.69 41.87
CA CYS A 49 18.26 -2.16 41.57
C CYS A 49 17.18 -1.44 42.38
N GLN A 50 17.49 -1.01 43.60
CA GLN A 50 16.58 -0.19 44.41
C GLN A 50 16.48 1.25 43.87
N GLN A 51 17.60 1.87 43.48
CA GLN A 51 17.61 3.19 42.85
C GLN A 51 16.83 3.22 41.54
N GLU A 52 16.96 2.16 40.75
CA GLU A 52 16.19 1.96 39.52
C GLU A 52 14.74 1.49 39.77
N GLY A 53 14.33 1.27 41.02
CA GLY A 53 12.95 0.87 41.34
C GLY A 53 12.56 -0.49 40.75
N ILE A 54 13.47 -1.46 40.74
CA ILE A 54 13.19 -2.84 40.31
C ILE A 54 12.43 -3.57 41.43
N MET A 55 11.14 -3.80 41.23
CA MET A 55 10.26 -4.42 42.23
C MET A 55 10.09 -5.93 42.04
N ALA A 56 10.39 -6.46 40.85
CA ALA A 56 10.23 -7.87 40.52
C ALA A 56 11.34 -8.35 39.57
N TYR A 57 11.67 -9.64 39.63
CA TYR A 57 12.69 -10.26 38.80
C TYR A 57 12.11 -11.31 37.84
N PRO A 58 12.63 -11.42 36.61
CA PRO A 58 13.49 -10.44 35.94
C PRO A 58 12.67 -9.23 35.45
N THR A 59 13.27 -8.05 35.45
CA THR A 59 12.75 -6.84 34.80
C THR A 59 13.68 -6.50 33.63
N LEU A 60 13.11 -6.34 32.43
CA LEU A 60 13.86 -5.95 31.24
C LEU A 60 13.59 -4.46 30.97
N ARG A 61 14.64 -3.66 30.88
CA ARG A 61 14.56 -2.20 30.75
C ARG A 61 15.51 -1.69 29.69
N MET A 62 15.00 -0.79 28.84
CA MET A 62 15.81 -0.06 27.87
C MET A 62 16.32 1.24 28.49
N PHE A 63 17.60 1.50 28.29
CA PHE A 63 18.23 2.77 28.59
C PHE A 63 18.70 3.42 27.29
N VAL A 64 18.44 4.72 27.14
CA VAL A 64 18.85 5.52 26.00
C VAL A 64 19.58 6.75 26.55
N ASP A 65 20.81 6.99 26.09
CA ASP A 65 21.67 8.08 26.57
C ASP A 65 21.82 8.13 28.11
N GLY A 66 21.82 6.95 28.75
CA GLY A 66 21.96 6.80 30.21
C GLY A 66 20.69 7.05 31.02
N GLN A 67 19.56 7.34 30.38
CA GLN A 67 18.27 7.50 31.04
C GLN A 67 17.33 6.33 30.75
N LYS A 68 16.45 6.02 31.72
CA LYS A 68 15.39 5.02 31.53
C LYS A 68 14.48 5.46 30.38
N TYR A 69 14.38 4.62 29.35
CA TYR A 69 13.48 4.85 28.21
C TYR A 69 12.15 4.10 28.39
N ALA A 70 12.19 2.77 28.57
CA ALA A 70 10.98 1.95 28.72
C ALA A 70 11.25 0.61 29.40
N ASP A 71 10.22 0.06 30.06
CA ASP A 71 10.20 -1.32 30.57
C ASP A 71 9.56 -2.24 29.53
N TYR A 72 10.17 -3.42 29.30
CA TYR A 72 9.64 -4.43 28.39
C TYR A 72 8.68 -5.37 29.11
N ASN A 73 7.44 -5.38 28.64
CA ASN A 73 6.35 -6.19 29.20
C ASN A 73 5.82 -7.27 28.22
N GLY A 74 6.50 -7.50 27.09
CA GLY A 74 6.11 -8.51 26.10
C GLY A 74 6.51 -9.94 26.47
N HIS A 75 6.25 -10.90 25.58
CA HIS A 75 6.66 -12.28 25.79
C HIS A 75 8.17 -12.42 25.63
N ARG A 76 8.82 -13.08 26.59
CA ARG A 76 10.28 -13.21 26.67
C ARG A 76 10.86 -14.23 25.68
N THR A 77 10.46 -14.12 24.42
CA THR A 77 11.01 -14.88 23.28
C THR A 77 12.02 -14.01 22.54
N VAL A 78 13.02 -14.63 21.92
CA VAL A 78 14.04 -13.92 21.14
C VAL A 78 13.39 -13.03 20.07
N ILE A 79 12.37 -13.55 19.38
CA ILE A 79 11.69 -12.88 18.26
C ILE A 79 10.96 -11.62 18.72
N GLU A 80 10.16 -11.71 19.78
CA GLU A 80 9.43 -10.54 20.28
C GLU A 80 10.37 -9.47 20.83
N MET A 81 11.48 -9.88 21.43
CA MET A 81 12.48 -8.96 21.93
C MET A 81 13.19 -8.23 20.78
N VAL A 82 13.57 -8.94 19.70
CA VAL A 82 14.13 -8.32 18.49
C VAL A 82 13.15 -7.33 17.87
N HIS A 83 11.87 -7.72 17.73
CA HIS A 83 10.85 -6.83 17.17
C HIS A 83 10.64 -5.57 18.02
N TRP A 84 10.64 -5.71 19.34
CA TRP A 84 10.55 -4.57 20.26
C TRP A 84 11.76 -3.64 20.16
N LEU A 85 12.98 -4.19 20.07
CA LEU A 85 14.20 -3.41 19.89
C LEU A 85 14.18 -2.63 18.57
N SER A 86 13.78 -3.25 17.46
CA SER A 86 13.62 -2.57 16.17
C SER A 86 12.57 -1.45 16.25
N ALA A 87 11.46 -1.65 16.96
CA ALA A 87 10.44 -0.63 17.15
C ALA A 87 10.90 0.56 18.02
N ILE A 88 11.77 0.32 18.99
CA ILE A 88 12.39 1.40 19.78
C ILE A 88 13.42 2.15 18.96
N GLU A 89 14.23 1.45 18.17
CA GLU A 89 15.23 2.07 17.30
C GLU A 89 14.57 3.03 16.30
N THR A 90 13.47 2.63 15.67
CA THR A 90 12.74 3.49 14.73
C THR A 90 12.17 4.73 15.42
N LYS A 91 11.59 4.57 16.62
CA LYS A 91 11.11 5.71 17.43
C LYS A 91 12.25 6.64 17.84
N HIS A 92 13.35 6.12 18.34
CA HIS A 92 14.51 6.93 18.74
C HIS A 92 15.13 7.68 17.57
N LYS A 93 15.25 7.05 16.39
CA LYS A 93 15.69 7.72 15.15
C LYS A 93 14.75 8.84 14.73
N SER A 94 13.44 8.69 14.96
CA SER A 94 12.45 9.74 14.69
C SER A 94 12.54 10.92 15.67
N GLU A 95 12.87 10.67 16.94
CA GLU A 95 13.01 11.69 17.99
C GLU A 95 14.33 12.48 17.88
N LYS A 96 15.43 11.85 17.43
CA LYS A 96 16.78 12.47 17.33
C LYS A 96 17.07 13.27 16.04
N GLY A 97 16.11 13.46 15.14
CA GLY A 97 16.24 14.44 14.06
C GLY A 97 17.41 14.18 13.10
N THR A 98 17.68 12.93 12.74
CA THR A 98 18.57 12.62 11.60
C THR A 98 17.77 11.87 10.53
N GLU A 99 17.54 12.57 9.44
CA GLU A 99 16.69 12.21 8.31
C GLU A 99 16.96 10.80 7.76
N ASN A 100 15.97 9.92 7.87
CA ASN A 100 15.57 9.15 6.71
C ASN A 100 14.27 9.76 6.21
N LYS A 101 14.39 10.77 5.33
CA LYS A 101 13.30 11.25 4.47
C LYS A 101 12.90 10.13 3.50
N ILE A 102 12.31 9.07 4.01
CA ILE A 102 11.24 8.40 3.26
C ILE A 102 10.00 9.23 3.57
N ASP A 103 9.98 10.36 2.87
CA ASP A 103 8.87 11.21 2.47
C ASP A 103 7.72 11.37 3.49
N SER A 104 7.83 12.37 4.37
CA SER A 104 6.71 12.81 5.22
C SER A 104 5.43 13.03 4.40
N THR A 105 5.56 13.42 3.12
CA THR A 105 4.42 13.58 2.23
C THR A 105 3.67 12.28 1.96
N VAL A 106 4.35 11.13 1.91
CA VAL A 106 3.72 9.82 1.63
C VAL A 106 2.93 9.34 2.85
N HIS A 107 3.44 9.54 4.06
CA HIS A 107 2.69 9.24 5.28
C HIS A 107 1.48 10.16 5.43
N ASP A 108 1.64 11.45 5.19
CA ASP A 108 0.56 12.43 5.25
C ASP A 108 -0.55 12.10 4.24
N ILE A 109 -0.18 11.67 3.04
CA ILE A 109 -1.17 11.28 2.02
C ILE A 109 -1.84 9.94 2.38
N ALA A 110 -1.13 9.02 3.02
CA ALA A 110 -1.75 7.77 3.47
C ALA A 110 -2.80 8.06 4.54
N HIS A 111 -2.50 9.00 5.44
CA HIS A 111 -3.44 9.49 6.43
C HIS A 111 -4.61 10.26 5.80
N GLU A 112 -4.39 11.00 4.72
CA GLU A 112 -5.46 11.70 3.96
C GLU A 112 -6.51 10.73 3.40
N PHE A 113 -6.08 9.55 2.92
CA PHE A 113 -6.99 8.51 2.41
C PHE A 113 -7.47 7.52 3.47
N THR A 114 -7.01 7.65 4.72
CA THR A 114 -7.48 6.82 5.82
C THR A 114 -8.89 7.28 6.19
N LEU A 115 -9.85 6.35 6.19
CA LEU A 115 -11.21 6.66 6.61
C LEU A 115 -11.25 7.07 8.07
N ASP A 116 -12.02 8.12 8.35
CA ASP A 116 -12.37 8.49 9.71
C ASP A 116 -13.29 7.43 10.30
N GLU A 117 -12.86 6.80 11.40
CA GLU A 117 -13.70 5.89 12.17
C GLU A 117 -14.95 6.63 12.67
N LYS A 118 -16.13 6.11 12.34
CA LYS A 118 -17.38 6.67 12.85
C LYS A 118 -17.44 6.55 14.38
N PRO A 119 -18.17 7.43 15.08
CA PRO A 119 -18.30 7.36 16.53
C PRO A 119 -18.81 6.00 17.02
N GLU A 120 -19.75 5.39 16.27
CA GLU A 120 -20.30 4.07 16.54
C GLU A 120 -19.26 2.95 16.39
N GLU A 121 -18.41 3.02 15.36
CA GLU A 121 -17.32 2.08 15.11
C GLU A 121 -16.25 2.16 16.20
N LYS A 122 -15.93 3.38 16.68
CA LYS A 122 -15.02 3.59 17.83
C LYS A 122 -15.55 2.96 19.10
N GLU A 123 -16.83 3.18 19.40
CA GLU A 123 -17.47 2.61 20.59
C GLU A 123 -17.49 1.08 20.52
N TRP A 124 -17.82 0.53 19.35
CA TRP A 124 -17.80 -0.91 19.10
C TRP A 124 -16.39 -1.50 19.21
N ALA A 125 -15.37 -0.87 18.61
CA ALA A 125 -13.98 -1.30 18.68
C ALA A 125 -13.46 -1.33 20.13
N GLU A 126 -13.81 -0.33 20.94
CA GLU A 126 -13.48 -0.30 22.37
C GLU A 126 -14.21 -1.39 23.18
N LYS A 127 -15.48 -1.69 22.85
CA LYS A 127 -16.21 -2.82 23.46
C LYS A 127 -15.54 -4.15 23.15
N ILE A 128 -15.15 -4.39 21.89
CA ILE A 128 -14.45 -5.62 21.49
C ILE A 128 -13.07 -5.72 22.13
N LYS A 129 -12.29 -4.63 22.19
CA LYS A 129 -10.98 -4.63 22.89
C LYS A 129 -11.10 -5.07 24.35
N LYS A 130 -12.12 -4.59 25.07
CA LYS A 130 -12.36 -4.93 26.49
C LYS A 130 -12.79 -6.39 26.69
N HIS A 131 -13.49 -6.98 25.72
CA HIS A 131 -14.07 -8.32 25.82
C HIS A 131 -13.36 -9.36 24.93
N ARG A 132 -12.20 -9.02 24.36
CA ARG A 132 -11.46 -9.87 23.39
C ARG A 132 -11.16 -11.28 23.92
N HIS A 133 -11.08 -11.45 25.24
CA HIS A 133 -10.86 -12.75 25.89
C HIS A 133 -12.14 -13.59 26.09
N MET A 134 -13.33 -12.98 26.01
CA MET A 134 -14.61 -13.61 26.33
C MET A 134 -15.36 -14.08 25.06
N PHE A 135 -15.16 -13.39 23.93
CA PHE A 135 -15.78 -13.72 22.63
C PHE A 135 -15.24 -15.00 21.97
N SER A 136 -14.14 -15.57 22.47
CA SER A 136 -13.63 -16.86 21.98
C SER A 136 -14.37 -18.08 22.56
N ALA A 137 -15.32 -17.89 23.48
CA ALA A 137 -15.93 -18.97 24.26
C ALA A 137 -17.32 -19.42 23.78
N THR A 138 -17.90 -18.78 22.75
CA THR A 138 -19.24 -19.11 22.24
C THR A 138 -19.18 -19.60 20.79
N ASN A 139 -19.68 -20.81 20.53
CA ASN A 139 -19.68 -21.47 19.21
C ASN A 139 -20.63 -20.87 18.15
N ASN A 140 -21.18 -19.67 18.38
CA ASN A 140 -22.06 -19.01 17.42
C ASN A 140 -21.27 -17.90 16.71
N TRP A 141 -20.91 -18.14 15.45
CA TRP A 141 -20.25 -17.16 14.61
C TRP A 141 -21.25 -16.08 14.19
N ASN A 142 -20.93 -14.82 14.48
CA ASN A 142 -21.71 -13.65 14.11
C ASN A 142 -20.77 -12.67 13.39
N ASP A 143 -21.14 -12.26 12.18
CA ASP A 143 -20.34 -11.34 11.36
C ASP A 143 -20.09 -10.00 12.07
N ASP A 144 -21.07 -9.53 12.86
CA ASP A 144 -21.00 -8.27 13.61
C ASP A 144 -19.97 -8.28 14.76
N ASP A 145 -19.48 -9.46 15.15
CA ASP A 145 -18.55 -9.65 16.27
C ASP A 145 -17.08 -9.78 15.82
N HIS A 146 -16.81 -9.78 14.50
CA HIS A 146 -15.46 -9.96 13.95
C HIS A 146 -14.93 -8.67 13.31
N PRO A 147 -13.86 -8.07 13.86
CA PRO A 147 -13.32 -6.84 13.30
C PRO A 147 -12.60 -7.04 11.98
N GLY A 148 -13.03 -6.27 10.98
CA GLY A 148 -12.25 -6.00 9.78
C GLY A 148 -10.99 -5.18 10.10
N CYS A 149 -10.03 -5.18 9.18
CA CYS A 149 -8.80 -4.41 9.30
C CYS A 149 -8.74 -3.36 8.20
N GLN A 150 -8.58 -2.10 8.59
CA GLN A 150 -8.31 -1.02 7.64
C GLN A 150 -6.81 -0.93 7.38
N LEU A 151 -6.45 -0.97 6.09
CA LEU A 151 -5.07 -0.89 5.63
C LEU A 151 -4.90 0.39 4.79
N SER A 152 -3.97 1.26 5.19
CA SER A 152 -3.59 2.45 4.44
C SER A 152 -2.08 2.57 4.40
N GLY A 153 -1.53 2.98 3.26
CA GLY A 153 -0.08 3.10 3.09
C GLY A 153 0.33 3.13 1.63
N PHE A 154 1.65 3.09 1.42
CA PHE A 154 2.28 3.07 0.09
C PHE A 154 3.34 1.99 0.04
N LEU A 155 3.50 1.41 -1.14
CA LEU A 155 4.49 0.38 -1.42
C LEU A 155 5.43 0.90 -2.51
N ASN A 156 6.70 1.06 -2.16
CA ASN A 156 7.74 1.30 -3.15
C ASN A 156 8.16 -0.04 -3.73
N VAL A 157 7.91 -0.21 -5.02
CA VAL A 157 8.19 -1.44 -5.75
C VAL A 157 9.01 -1.11 -6.99
N ASP A 158 9.79 -2.08 -7.46
CA ASP A 158 10.44 -1.97 -8.74
C ASP A 158 9.41 -1.82 -9.86
N ARG A 159 9.77 -1.06 -10.90
CA ARG A 159 8.91 -0.84 -12.07
C ARG A 159 8.95 -2.06 -13.00
N SER A 160 8.48 -3.19 -12.50
CA SER A 160 8.37 -4.47 -13.19
C SER A 160 7.03 -5.15 -12.86
N PRO A 161 6.56 -6.11 -13.68
CA PRO A 161 5.41 -6.91 -13.32
C PRO A 161 5.62 -7.60 -11.96
N GLY A 162 4.59 -7.60 -11.12
CA GLY A 162 4.71 -8.07 -9.75
C GLY A 162 3.36 -8.38 -9.11
N ASN A 163 3.39 -8.83 -7.87
CA ASN A 163 2.19 -9.09 -7.09
C ASN A 163 2.38 -8.66 -5.64
N PHE A 164 1.29 -8.24 -5.01
CA PHE A 164 1.19 -8.12 -3.57
C PHE A 164 -0.05 -8.87 -3.11
N HIS A 165 0.01 -9.44 -1.91
CA HIS A 165 -1.05 -10.25 -1.34
C HIS A 165 -1.30 -9.82 0.10
N ILE A 166 -2.57 -9.77 0.49
CA ILE A 166 -2.99 -9.52 1.86
C ILE A 166 -3.45 -10.87 2.41
N ILE A 167 -2.72 -11.36 3.41
CA ILE A 167 -2.93 -12.68 4.03
C ILE A 167 -2.96 -12.60 5.55
N ALA A 168 -3.82 -13.41 6.16
CA ALA A 168 -3.78 -13.65 7.59
C ALA A 168 -2.62 -14.62 7.90
N ARG A 169 -1.49 -14.09 8.37
CA ARG A 169 -0.33 -14.90 8.76
C ARG A 169 0.19 -14.51 10.13
N SER A 170 0.47 -15.50 10.96
CA SER A 170 1.11 -15.31 12.27
C SER A 170 2.17 -16.38 12.47
N LYS A 171 3.27 -16.01 13.12
CA LYS A 171 4.36 -16.94 13.46
C LYS A 171 4.06 -17.77 14.71
N SER A 172 3.19 -17.27 15.60
CA SER A 172 2.91 -17.85 16.90
C SER A 172 1.46 -18.34 17.06
N LYS A 173 0.58 -18.01 16.12
CA LYS A 173 -0.83 -18.44 16.12
C LYS A 173 -1.16 -19.13 14.81
N VAL A 174 -1.83 -20.27 14.92
CA VAL A 174 -2.39 -20.97 13.77
C VAL A 174 -3.75 -20.36 13.48
N PHE A 175 -3.92 -19.81 12.28
CA PHE A 175 -5.24 -19.45 11.77
C PHE A 175 -5.87 -20.70 11.17
N ASP A 176 -7.15 -20.94 11.44
CA ASP A 176 -7.88 -22.00 10.74
C ASP A 176 -8.14 -21.52 9.30
N PRO A 177 -7.52 -22.14 8.29
CA PRO A 177 -7.65 -21.71 6.90
C PRO A 177 -9.11 -21.74 6.41
N ARG A 178 -9.94 -22.58 7.04
CA ARG A 178 -11.34 -22.79 6.66
C ARG A 178 -12.22 -21.60 6.96
N VAL A 179 -11.97 -20.91 8.06
CA VAL A 179 -12.81 -19.79 8.52
C VAL A 179 -12.19 -18.42 8.23
N THR A 180 -11.15 -18.37 7.40
CA THR A 180 -10.48 -17.11 7.06
C THR A 180 -11.29 -16.37 5.98
N ASN A 181 -11.84 -15.22 6.35
CA ASN A 181 -12.54 -14.33 5.42
C ASN A 181 -11.59 -13.23 4.93
N VAL A 182 -11.46 -13.11 3.61
CA VAL A 182 -10.64 -12.07 2.93
C VAL A 182 -11.49 -11.15 2.04
N SER A 183 -12.79 -11.07 2.33
CA SER A 183 -13.68 -10.06 1.76
C SER A 183 -13.13 -8.67 2.07
N HIS A 184 -13.15 -7.78 1.08
CA HIS A 184 -12.55 -6.47 1.23
C HIS A 184 -13.22 -5.43 0.33
N GLU A 185 -13.09 -4.18 0.74
CA GLU A 185 -13.44 -3.01 -0.06
C GLU A 185 -12.16 -2.24 -0.38
N VAL A 186 -12.02 -1.83 -1.64
CA VAL A 186 -10.88 -1.00 -2.06
C VAL A 186 -11.30 0.45 -2.03
N HIS A 187 -10.92 1.19 -0.99
CA HIS A 187 -11.20 2.63 -0.91
C HIS A 187 -10.32 3.44 -1.86
N HIS A 188 -9.02 3.15 -1.90
CA HIS A 188 -8.08 3.84 -2.77
C HIS A 188 -6.93 2.93 -3.22
N LEU A 189 -6.75 2.79 -4.54
CA LEU A 189 -5.59 2.13 -5.13
C LEU A 189 -5.15 2.87 -6.40
N SER A 190 -3.89 3.31 -6.43
CA SER A 190 -3.31 4.01 -7.58
C SER A 190 -1.82 3.69 -7.72
N PHE A 191 -1.26 3.92 -8.91
CA PHE A 191 0.16 3.76 -9.20
C PHE A 191 0.80 5.12 -9.50
N GLY A 192 2.02 5.33 -9.00
CA GLY A 192 2.79 6.54 -9.23
C GLY A 192 2.31 7.71 -8.37
N MET A 193 1.96 8.84 -9.00
CA MET A 193 1.62 10.05 -8.26
C MET A 193 0.36 9.87 -7.40
N PRO A 194 0.43 10.13 -6.10
CA PRO A 194 -0.63 9.73 -5.16
C PRO A 194 -1.88 10.64 -5.20
N ARG A 195 -1.82 11.79 -5.89
CA ARG A 195 -2.96 12.70 -6.10
C ARG A 195 -3.24 12.94 -7.59
N PRO A 196 -3.85 11.97 -8.29
CA PRO A 196 -4.16 12.12 -9.72
C PRO A 196 -5.21 13.21 -9.97
N ALA A 197 -6.11 13.47 -9.02
CA ALA A 197 -7.10 14.54 -9.12
C ALA A 197 -6.46 15.94 -9.16
N ASP A 198 -5.48 16.20 -8.28
CA ASP A 198 -4.72 17.46 -8.29
C ASP A 198 -3.93 17.64 -9.58
N PHE A 199 -3.35 16.55 -10.08
CA PHE A 199 -2.66 16.54 -11.36
C PHE A 199 -3.58 16.90 -12.52
N ALA A 200 -4.76 16.27 -12.60
CA ALA A 200 -5.75 16.56 -13.63
C ALA A 200 -6.29 17.99 -13.54
N LYS A 201 -6.49 18.51 -12.33
CA LYS A 201 -6.95 19.89 -12.10
C LYS A 201 -5.91 20.92 -12.52
N LYS A 202 -4.63 20.69 -12.21
CA LYS A 202 -3.53 21.59 -12.60
C LYS A 202 -3.30 21.62 -14.11
N ASN A 203 -3.52 20.48 -14.78
CA ASN A 203 -3.34 20.34 -16.22
C ASN A 203 -4.70 20.25 -16.96
N ALA A 204 -5.68 21.00 -16.47
CA ALA A 204 -7.02 21.04 -17.03
C ALA A 204 -6.96 21.50 -18.50
N GLY A 205 -7.32 20.61 -19.43
CA GLY A 205 -7.27 20.88 -20.87
C GLY A 205 -6.10 20.23 -21.63
N GLU A 206 -5.26 19.44 -20.96
CA GLU A 206 -4.28 18.52 -21.57
C GLU A 206 -4.59 17.06 -21.30
N VAL A 207 -5.33 16.83 -20.23
CA VAL A 207 -5.74 15.51 -19.78
C VAL A 207 -7.14 15.19 -20.34
N PRO A 208 -7.40 13.96 -20.83
CA PRO A 208 -8.71 13.57 -21.34
C PRO A 208 -9.82 13.62 -20.29
N PRO A 209 -11.10 13.69 -20.72
CA PRO A 209 -12.22 13.40 -19.82
C PRO A 209 -12.09 11.99 -19.21
N HIS A 210 -12.56 11.81 -17.98
CA HIS A 210 -12.49 10.53 -17.22
C HIS A 210 -11.07 10.02 -16.90
N PHE A 211 -10.04 10.83 -17.08
CA PHE A 211 -8.68 10.41 -16.75
C PHE A 211 -8.52 10.03 -15.27
N VAL A 212 -9.04 10.83 -14.34
CA VAL A 212 -8.91 10.55 -12.90
C VAL A 212 -9.55 9.20 -12.55
N GLU A 213 -10.75 8.93 -13.07
CA GLU A 213 -11.44 7.65 -12.89
C GLU A 213 -10.58 6.47 -13.38
N SER A 214 -9.92 6.62 -14.54
CA SER A 214 -9.02 5.59 -15.07
C SER A 214 -7.75 5.37 -14.24
N THR A 215 -7.30 6.35 -13.45
CA THR A 215 -6.13 6.18 -12.55
C THR A 215 -6.48 5.48 -11.24
N GLN A 216 -7.77 5.44 -10.89
CA GLN A 216 -8.30 5.00 -9.60
C GLN A 216 -9.47 4.01 -9.81
N ALA A 217 -9.36 3.17 -10.83
CA ALA A 217 -10.47 2.32 -11.30
C ALA A 217 -10.97 1.27 -10.28
N MET A 218 -10.23 1.06 -9.19
CA MET A 218 -10.59 0.12 -8.13
C MET A 218 -11.34 0.79 -6.97
N ASN A 219 -11.39 2.12 -6.90
CA ASN A 219 -11.96 2.83 -5.76
C ASN A 219 -13.47 2.59 -5.62
N GLY A 220 -13.91 2.24 -4.42
CA GLY A 220 -15.31 1.95 -4.09
C GLY A 220 -15.78 0.54 -4.49
N ASN A 221 -14.90 -0.30 -5.05
CA ASN A 221 -15.27 -1.67 -5.38
C ASN A 221 -15.26 -2.55 -4.12
N VAL A 222 -16.34 -3.32 -3.94
CA VAL A 222 -16.53 -4.24 -2.82
C VAL A 222 -16.49 -5.68 -3.32
N TYR A 223 -15.65 -6.50 -2.71
CA TYR A 223 -15.41 -7.89 -3.08
C TYR A 223 -15.74 -8.80 -1.90
N VAL A 224 -16.95 -9.37 -1.92
CA VAL A 224 -17.44 -10.26 -0.87
C VAL A 224 -17.31 -11.72 -1.31
N THR A 225 -16.82 -12.57 -0.42
CA THR A 225 -16.77 -14.03 -0.57
C THR A 225 -17.95 -14.63 0.18
N LYS A 226 -18.73 -15.50 -0.47
CA LYS A 226 -19.91 -16.11 0.16
C LYS A 226 -19.61 -17.47 0.77
N ASN A 227 -18.69 -18.22 0.16
CA ASN A 227 -18.29 -19.52 0.67
C ASN A 227 -16.91 -19.44 1.34
N LEU A 228 -16.63 -20.45 2.16
CA LEU A 228 -15.33 -20.68 2.78
C LEU A 228 -14.30 -21.03 1.68
N HIS A 229 -13.03 -20.69 1.90
CA HIS A 229 -11.92 -20.92 0.94
C HIS A 229 -12.07 -20.24 -0.43
N GLU A 230 -12.76 -19.11 -0.49
CA GLU A 230 -12.80 -18.28 -1.67
C GLU A 230 -12.02 -16.98 -1.42
N ALA A 231 -11.34 -16.47 -2.44
CA ALA A 231 -10.78 -15.12 -2.42
C ALA A 231 -10.80 -14.48 -3.80
N HIS A 232 -10.86 -13.16 -3.85
CA HIS A 232 -10.77 -12.42 -5.11
C HIS A 232 -9.31 -12.18 -5.48
N HIS A 233 -8.97 -12.55 -6.71
CA HIS A 233 -7.69 -12.22 -7.36
C HIS A 233 -7.91 -11.06 -8.34
N HIS A 234 -7.17 -9.99 -8.14
CA HIS A 234 -7.21 -8.78 -8.95
C HIS A 234 -6.00 -8.74 -9.88
N TYR A 235 -6.26 -8.68 -11.17
CA TYR A 235 -5.27 -8.44 -12.22
C TYR A 235 -5.39 -7.00 -12.68
N LEU A 236 -4.31 -6.24 -12.52
CA LEU A 236 -4.26 -4.81 -12.81
C LEU A 236 -3.30 -4.59 -13.98
N LYS A 237 -3.84 -4.19 -15.14
CA LYS A 237 -2.98 -3.73 -16.24
C LYS A 237 -2.67 -2.25 -16.03
N VAL A 238 -1.40 -1.94 -15.82
CA VAL A 238 -0.93 -0.58 -15.55
C VAL A 238 -0.39 0.03 -16.85
N ILE A 239 -1.08 1.05 -17.36
CA ILE A 239 -0.73 1.74 -18.60
C ILE A 239 0.02 3.03 -18.25
N THR A 240 1.19 3.21 -18.86
CA THR A 240 1.96 4.45 -18.70
C THR A 240 1.35 5.53 -19.59
N THR A 241 0.98 6.66 -19.00
CA THR A 241 0.39 7.79 -19.70
C THR A 241 1.26 9.02 -19.54
N ASN A 242 1.78 9.53 -20.65
CA ASN A 242 2.60 10.73 -20.68
C ASN A 242 1.74 11.92 -21.12
N VAL A 243 1.76 12.99 -20.35
CA VAL A 243 1.07 14.25 -20.65
C VAL A 243 2.11 15.33 -20.91
N ASP A 244 2.02 15.98 -22.07
CA ASP A 244 2.84 17.15 -22.42
C ASP A 244 2.40 18.34 -21.57
N VAL A 245 3.13 18.65 -20.48
CA VAL A 245 2.85 19.84 -19.67
C VAL A 245 3.64 21.06 -20.19
N PRO A 246 2.99 22.20 -20.48
CA PRO A 246 3.67 23.42 -20.92
C PRO A 246 4.36 24.06 -19.72
N LEU A 247 5.67 24.23 -19.83
CA LEU A 247 6.46 24.95 -18.82
C LEU A 247 6.02 26.42 -18.73
N ALA A 248 5.83 26.91 -17.50
CA ALA A 248 5.59 28.33 -17.23
C ALA A 248 6.79 29.24 -17.65
N TYR A 249 7.98 28.65 -17.83
CA TYR A 249 9.18 29.32 -18.36
C TYR A 249 9.95 28.35 -19.27
N PRO A 250 9.94 28.53 -20.61
CA PRO A 250 10.70 27.68 -21.53
C PRO A 250 12.19 28.02 -21.41
N ARG A 251 12.92 27.28 -20.57
CA ARG A 251 14.38 27.47 -20.39
C ARG A 251 15.21 26.77 -21.48
N ASN A 252 14.59 25.89 -22.26
CA ASN A 252 15.09 25.27 -23.48
C ASN A 252 13.91 24.59 -24.18
N ASN A 253 13.97 24.33 -25.49
CA ASN A 253 12.91 23.62 -26.27
C ASN A 253 12.59 22.18 -25.80
N ASN A 254 13.14 21.74 -24.66
CA ASN A 254 12.84 20.45 -24.06
C ASN A 254 11.52 20.56 -23.31
N LYS A 255 10.46 20.02 -23.92
CA LYS A 255 9.19 19.75 -23.23
C LYS A 255 9.44 18.71 -22.14
N GLN A 256 8.96 18.96 -20.93
CA GLN A 256 8.99 17.98 -19.85
C GLN A 256 7.66 17.23 -19.86
N PHE A 257 7.70 15.90 -19.88
CA PHE A 257 6.50 15.07 -19.79
C PHE A 257 6.25 14.76 -18.32
N THR A 258 5.00 14.85 -17.89
CA THR A 258 4.60 14.25 -16.61
C THR A 258 4.00 12.89 -16.89
N THR A 259 4.52 11.87 -16.20
CA THR A 259 4.02 10.50 -16.30
C THR A 259 3.00 10.23 -15.22
N ALA A 260 1.87 9.70 -15.63
CA ALA A 260 0.82 9.18 -14.78
C ALA A 260 0.45 7.76 -15.23
N TYR A 261 -0.32 7.05 -14.41
CA TYR A 261 -0.65 5.65 -14.65
C TYR A 261 -2.14 5.43 -14.65
N GLN A 262 -2.64 4.79 -15.70
CA GLN A 262 -4.02 4.33 -15.78
C GLN A 262 -4.08 2.84 -15.46
N ILE A 263 -5.17 2.41 -14.85
CA ILE A 263 -5.37 1.05 -14.38
C ILE A 263 -6.56 0.46 -15.12
N LEU A 264 -6.37 -0.71 -15.73
CA LEU A 264 -7.46 -1.56 -16.19
C LEU A 264 -7.58 -2.75 -15.23
N PRO A 265 -8.59 -2.77 -14.35
CA PRO A 265 -8.78 -3.84 -13.39
C PRO A 265 -9.58 -5.01 -13.98
N SER A 266 -9.20 -6.22 -13.60
CA SER A 266 -9.96 -7.45 -13.83
C SER A 266 -9.93 -8.28 -12.56
N SER A 267 -11.11 -8.59 -12.00
CA SER A 267 -11.22 -9.33 -10.73
C SER A 267 -11.87 -10.69 -10.98
N GLN A 268 -11.33 -11.73 -10.37
CA GLN A 268 -11.80 -13.11 -10.52
C GLN A 268 -11.86 -13.79 -9.17
N LEU A 269 -12.92 -14.55 -8.93
CA LEU A 269 -13.03 -15.39 -7.74
C LEU A 269 -12.15 -16.63 -7.92
N SER A 270 -11.27 -16.88 -6.95
CA SER A 270 -10.41 -18.05 -6.89
C SER A 270 -10.83 -18.95 -5.73
N LEU A 271 -10.83 -20.25 -5.98
CA LEU A 271 -11.06 -21.29 -4.97
C LEU A 271 -9.73 -21.81 -4.45
N PHE A 272 -9.64 -21.98 -3.13
CA PHE A 272 -8.46 -22.46 -2.45
C PHE A 272 -8.68 -23.88 -1.91
N PRO A 273 -7.64 -24.74 -1.92
CA PRO A 273 -7.62 -25.97 -1.16
C PRO A 273 -7.85 -25.75 0.34
N GLU A 274 -8.44 -26.73 1.02
CA GLU A 274 -8.83 -26.63 2.44
C GLU A 274 -7.65 -26.40 3.41
N ASP A 275 -6.44 -26.79 3.01
CA ASP A 275 -5.20 -26.64 3.78
C ASP A 275 -4.51 -25.30 3.58
N THR A 276 -4.98 -24.48 2.64
CA THR A 276 -4.38 -23.20 2.28
C THR A 276 -5.22 -22.02 2.76
N VAL A 277 -4.55 -21.05 3.39
CA VAL A 277 -5.21 -19.82 3.82
C VAL A 277 -5.50 -18.97 2.59
N PRO A 278 -6.76 -18.55 2.34
CA PRO A 278 -7.10 -17.69 1.23
C PRO A 278 -6.36 -16.35 1.29
N GLU A 279 -6.05 -15.79 0.12
CA GLU A 279 -5.32 -14.53 -0.02
C GLU A 279 -6.04 -13.53 -0.92
N ALA A 280 -6.15 -12.28 -0.49
CA ALA A 280 -6.56 -11.19 -1.38
C ALA A 280 -5.33 -10.78 -2.21
N LYS A 281 -5.29 -11.22 -3.46
CA LYS A 281 -4.13 -11.09 -4.34
C LYS A 281 -4.33 -9.97 -5.35
N PHE A 282 -3.31 -9.12 -5.49
CA PHE A 282 -3.25 -8.06 -6.48
C PHE A 282 -2.01 -8.26 -7.34
N ALA A 283 -2.21 -8.81 -8.54
CA ALA A 283 -1.18 -8.94 -9.55
C ALA A 283 -1.25 -7.73 -10.48
N TYR A 284 -0.13 -7.03 -10.66
CA TYR A 284 -0.04 -5.89 -11.57
C TYR A 284 0.99 -6.15 -12.66
N ASP A 285 0.67 -5.73 -13.87
CA ASP A 285 1.54 -5.88 -15.04
C ASP A 285 1.60 -4.57 -15.82
N LEU A 286 2.81 -4.15 -16.16
CA LEU A 286 3.06 -2.93 -16.91
C LEU A 286 2.77 -3.19 -18.39
N SER A 287 1.90 -2.36 -18.97
CA SER A 287 1.64 -2.41 -20.41
C SER A 287 2.91 -2.01 -21.19
N PRO A 288 3.29 -2.78 -22.22
CA PRO A 288 4.35 -2.36 -23.14
C PRO A 288 3.93 -1.15 -23.99
N ILE A 289 2.64 -0.81 -23.98
CA ILE A 289 2.09 0.35 -24.69
C ILE A 289 1.99 1.52 -23.72
N ALA A 290 2.48 2.68 -24.16
CA ALA A 290 2.31 3.96 -23.48
C ALA A 290 1.40 4.88 -24.30
N ILE A 291 0.55 5.64 -23.60
CA ILE A 291 -0.34 6.64 -24.21
C ILE A 291 0.32 8.01 -24.04
N SER A 292 0.42 8.79 -25.11
CA SER A 292 0.94 10.16 -25.05
C SER A 292 -0.13 11.16 -25.47
N TYR A 293 -0.47 12.09 -24.57
CA TYR A 293 -1.38 13.18 -24.87
C TYR A 293 -0.59 14.42 -25.26
N LYS A 294 -0.74 14.83 -26.53
CA LYS A 294 -0.11 16.02 -27.11
C LYS A 294 -1.17 16.98 -27.60
N LYS A 295 -1.14 18.21 -27.09
CA LYS A 295 -1.99 19.28 -27.59
C LYS A 295 -1.42 19.83 -28.89
N THR A 296 -2.20 19.76 -29.96
CA THR A 296 -1.87 20.39 -31.25
C THR A 296 -2.82 21.54 -31.49
N TYR A 297 -2.26 22.69 -31.87
CA TYR A 297 -3.03 23.85 -32.29
C TYR A 297 -3.11 23.84 -33.81
N MET A 298 -4.31 24.02 -34.35
CA MET A 298 -4.46 24.32 -35.77
C MET A 298 -4.26 25.81 -35.99
N ASN A 299 -3.52 26.17 -37.03
CA ASN A 299 -3.42 27.56 -37.45
C ASN A 299 -4.79 28.03 -37.97
N TRP A 300 -5.13 29.30 -37.77
CA TRP A 300 -6.44 29.83 -38.18
C TRP A 300 -6.69 29.69 -39.69
N TYR A 301 -5.63 29.76 -40.50
CA TYR A 301 -5.72 29.58 -41.95
C TYR A 301 -6.21 28.17 -42.32
N ASP A 302 -5.89 27.13 -41.54
CA ASP A 302 -6.38 25.76 -41.79
C ASP A 302 -7.89 25.67 -41.63
N TYR A 303 -8.48 26.49 -40.76
CA TYR A 303 -9.93 26.55 -40.62
C TYR A 303 -10.56 27.18 -41.88
N VAL A 304 -9.98 28.28 -42.36
CA VAL A 304 -10.48 28.99 -43.55
C VAL A 304 -10.34 28.14 -44.80
N THR A 305 -9.21 27.47 -44.99
CA THR A 305 -9.02 26.57 -46.15
C THR A 305 -9.99 25.39 -46.12
N LYS A 306 -10.25 24.80 -44.94
CA LYS A 306 -11.28 23.75 -44.77
C LYS A 306 -12.69 24.27 -45.07
N LEU A 307 -13.04 25.48 -44.62
CA LEU A 307 -14.33 26.10 -44.92
C LEU A 307 -14.51 26.32 -46.42
N MET A 308 -13.51 26.89 -47.09
CA MET A 308 -13.54 27.13 -48.54
C MET A 308 -13.61 25.81 -49.33
N ALA A 309 -12.94 24.76 -48.87
CA ALA A 309 -13.04 23.43 -49.48
C ALA A 309 -14.47 22.85 -49.40
N ILE A 310 -15.16 23.03 -48.26
CA ILE A 310 -16.55 22.58 -48.10
C ILE A 310 -17.48 23.39 -49.03
N VAL A 311 -17.37 24.73 -49.03
CA VAL A 311 -18.19 25.60 -49.89
C VAL A 311 -17.92 25.36 -51.38
N GLY A 312 -16.65 25.19 -51.76
CA GLY A 312 -16.26 24.83 -53.11
C GLY A 312 -16.84 23.48 -53.50
N GLY A 313 -16.67 22.46 -52.67
CA GLY A 313 -17.18 21.11 -52.92
C GLY A 313 -18.70 21.04 -53.07
N THR A 314 -19.46 21.75 -52.23
CA THR A 314 -20.92 21.82 -52.36
C THR A 314 -21.32 22.50 -53.66
N PHE A 315 -20.65 23.58 -54.05
CA PHE A 315 -20.91 24.27 -55.32
C PHE A 315 -20.64 23.37 -56.53
N THR A 316 -19.54 22.61 -56.52
CA THR A 316 -19.22 21.67 -57.61
C THR A 316 -20.24 20.55 -57.72
N ILE A 317 -20.70 19.99 -56.59
CA ILE A 317 -21.71 18.92 -56.57
C ILE A 317 -23.05 19.44 -57.09
N VAL A 318 -23.49 20.62 -56.63
CA VAL A 318 -24.74 21.24 -57.11
C VAL A 318 -24.66 21.52 -58.61
N GLY A 319 -23.54 22.08 -59.09
CA GLY A 319 -23.35 22.34 -60.53
C GLY A 319 -23.35 21.06 -61.39
N LEU A 320 -22.77 19.97 -60.90
CA LEU A 320 -22.82 18.66 -61.56
C LEU A 320 -24.24 18.07 -61.59
N LEU A 321 -24.99 18.18 -60.49
CA LEU A 321 -26.38 17.72 -60.42
C LEU A 321 -27.27 18.51 -61.36
N GLU A 322 -27.15 19.83 -61.37
CA GLU A 322 -27.91 20.70 -62.27
C GLU A 322 -27.60 20.37 -63.73
N SER A 323 -26.32 20.27 -64.08
CA SER A 323 -25.89 19.88 -65.43
C SER A 323 -26.39 18.48 -65.82
N GLY A 324 -26.38 17.52 -64.89
CA GLY A 324 -26.90 16.17 -65.09
C GLY A 324 -28.40 16.14 -65.32
N ILE A 325 -29.18 16.89 -64.52
CA ILE A 325 -30.63 17.03 -64.67
C ILE A 325 -30.95 17.71 -66.00
N HIS A 326 -30.25 18.79 -66.34
CA HIS A 326 -30.44 19.51 -67.60
C HIS A 326 -30.12 18.63 -68.82
N ALA A 327 -29.06 17.84 -68.77
CA ALA A 327 -28.72 16.88 -69.82
C ALA A 327 -29.77 15.76 -69.96
N ALA A 328 -30.28 15.22 -68.85
CA ALA A 328 -31.29 14.18 -68.85
C ALA A 328 -32.66 14.66 -69.38
N THR A 329 -33.06 15.88 -69.00
CA THR A 329 -34.32 16.50 -69.45
C THR A 329 -34.23 16.99 -70.90
N SER A 330 -33.10 17.55 -71.32
CA SER A 330 -32.84 17.94 -72.72
C SER A 330 -32.92 16.74 -73.68
N LYS A 331 -32.46 15.55 -73.26
CA LYS A 331 -32.50 14.34 -74.09
C LYS A 331 -33.89 13.72 -74.24
N LYS A 332 -34.86 14.09 -73.39
CA LYS A 332 -36.26 13.63 -73.47
C LYS A 332 -37.13 14.48 -74.41
N ASN A 333 -36.67 15.68 -74.75
CA ASN A 333 -37.36 16.63 -75.65
C ASN A 333 -36.81 16.62 -77.08
N ARG A 334 -36.07 15.57 -77.47
CA ARG A 334 -35.61 15.35 -78.85
C ARG A 334 -36.01 13.94 -79.30
#